data_AF-A0A6J0BTS3-F1
#
_entry.id   AF-A0A6J0BTS3-F1
#
_cell.length_a   1.000
_cell.length_b   1.000
_cell.length_c   1.000
_cell.angle_alpha   90.00
_cell.angle_beta   90.00
_cell.angle_gamma   90.00
#
_symmetry.space_group_name_H-M   'P 1'
#
loop_
_entity.id
_entity.type
_entity.pdbx_description
1 polymer ?
#
loop_
_entity_poly.entity_id
_entity_poly.type
_entity_poly.pdbx_seq_one_letter_code
_entity_poly.pdbx_strand_id
1 'polypeptide(L)'
;MYSMRVLLLLAFSAGLSSSQEYFREPEKVISAEHNLGDNKGHYSFNYETEGGILQKEVGSRKYAGTSDETQLIQGSVQYNAPDGTPISLSWTADEFGTQVAGAHLPTPPPIPIAIQRALEWIAKQPSTTEVPEEEEPTKPPPRLRPETTLFNQQTRNQQPKKY
;
A
#
# COMPACT_ATOMS: atom_id res chain seq x y z
N MET A 1 67.20 -32.59 -12.51
CA MET A 1 66.85 -32.06 -11.18
C MET A 1 66.14 -30.73 -11.36
N TYR A 2 64.81 -30.71 -11.36
CA TYR A 2 64.04 -29.46 -11.43
C TYR A 2 64.13 -28.75 -10.07
N SER A 3 64.59 -27.50 -10.09
CA SER A 3 64.88 -26.69 -8.90
C SER A 3 63.59 -26.31 -8.17
N MET A 4 63.56 -26.59 -6.87
CA MET A 4 62.47 -26.31 -5.92
C MET A 4 62.35 -24.79 -5.63
N ARG A 5 62.14 -24.01 -6.68
CA ARG A 5 61.88 -22.56 -6.64
C ARG A 5 60.69 -22.14 -7.50
N VAL A 6 60.13 -23.05 -8.31
CA VAL A 6 59.01 -22.74 -9.22
C VAL A 6 57.64 -23.02 -8.59
N LEU A 7 57.57 -23.78 -7.49
CA LEU A 7 56.28 -24.16 -6.87
C LEU A 7 55.68 -23.11 -5.91
N LEU A 8 56.37 -22.01 -5.64
CA LEU A 8 55.84 -20.92 -4.81
C LEU A 8 55.19 -19.78 -5.62
N LEU A 9 55.19 -19.86 -6.95
CA LEU A 9 54.54 -18.87 -7.82
C LEU A 9 53.14 -19.27 -8.30
N LEU A 10 52.70 -20.51 -8.06
CA LEU A 10 51.39 -21.02 -8.47
C LEU A 10 50.35 -21.04 -7.34
N ALA A 11 50.72 -20.63 -6.13
CA ALA A 11 49.82 -20.60 -4.96
C ALA A 11 49.41 -19.18 -4.53
N PHE A 12 49.69 -18.16 -5.35
CA PHE A 12 49.25 -16.77 -5.09
C PHE A 12 48.16 -16.28 -6.06
N SER A 13 47.76 -17.08 -7.04
CA SER A 13 46.82 -16.69 -8.11
C SER A 13 45.43 -17.30 -7.97
N ALA A 14 44.97 -17.60 -6.75
CA ALA A 14 43.65 -18.21 -6.54
C ALA A 14 42.90 -17.62 -5.34
N GLY A 15 43.11 -16.32 -5.05
CA GLY A 15 42.52 -15.63 -3.92
C GLY A 15 41.87 -14.27 -4.21
N LEU A 16 41.73 -13.84 -5.47
CA LEU A 16 40.85 -12.71 -5.81
C LEU A 16 39.48 -13.25 -6.27
N SER A 17 38.74 -13.81 -5.33
CA SER A 17 37.30 -14.00 -5.50
C SER A 17 36.64 -12.61 -5.47
N SER A 18 36.51 -11.97 -6.63
CA SER A 18 35.47 -10.99 -7.03
C SER A 18 34.87 -10.09 -5.95
N SER A 19 35.67 -9.47 -5.07
CA SER A 19 35.19 -8.49 -4.07
C SER A 19 35.67 -7.07 -4.37
N GLN A 20 35.85 -6.75 -5.64
CA GLN A 20 35.85 -5.37 -6.17
C GLN A 20 34.61 -5.35 -7.06
N GLU A 21 33.49 -4.75 -6.70
CA GLU A 21 33.26 -3.31 -6.72
C GLU A 21 31.98 -3.00 -5.94
N TYR A 22 32.10 -2.62 -4.66
CA TYR A 22 30.96 -2.05 -3.92
C TYR A 22 31.05 -0.53 -3.81
N PHE A 23 32.16 0.07 -4.24
CA PHE A 23 32.32 1.52 -4.30
C PHE A 23 32.38 1.96 -5.76
N ARG A 24 31.23 1.89 -6.43
CA ARG A 24 31.06 2.56 -7.72
C ARG A 24 31.11 4.06 -7.43
N GLU A 25 31.91 4.82 -8.18
CA GLU A 25 31.81 6.28 -8.11
C GLU A 25 30.35 6.69 -8.35
N PRO A 26 29.81 7.64 -7.56
CA PRO A 26 28.43 8.05 -7.71
C PRO A 26 28.22 8.58 -9.13
N GLU A 27 27.22 8.04 -9.81
CA GLU A 27 26.87 8.49 -11.16
C GLU A 27 26.52 9.98 -11.15
N LYS A 28 26.98 10.69 -12.18
CA LYS A 28 26.68 12.11 -12.34
C LYS A 28 25.19 12.30 -12.61
N VAL A 29 24.58 13.25 -11.91
CA VAL A 29 23.23 13.75 -12.22
C VAL A 29 23.30 14.62 -13.47
N ILE A 30 22.45 14.33 -14.45
CA ILE A 30 22.35 15.09 -15.71
C ILE A 30 21.13 16.01 -15.74
N SER A 31 20.07 15.67 -15.02
CA SER A 31 18.90 16.52 -14.82
C SER A 31 18.35 16.31 -13.42
N ALA A 32 17.89 17.39 -12.78
CA ALA A 32 17.16 17.34 -11.53
C ALA A 32 16.19 18.51 -11.46
N GLU A 33 14.94 18.23 -11.12
CA GLU A 33 13.92 19.23 -10.89
C GLU A 33 13.28 18.97 -9.53
N HIS A 34 13.14 20.04 -8.76
CA HIS A 34 12.56 20.02 -7.42
C HIS A 34 11.50 21.11 -7.34
N ASN A 35 10.27 20.71 -7.08
CA ASN A 35 9.15 21.60 -6.82
C ASN A 35 8.66 21.35 -5.40
N LEU A 36 8.88 22.32 -4.51
CA LEU A 36 8.45 22.24 -3.11
C LEU A 36 6.93 22.45 -2.95
N GLY A 37 6.21 22.66 -4.05
CA GLY A 37 4.77 22.87 -4.12
C GLY A 37 4.30 23.97 -3.18
N ASP A 38 3.34 23.62 -2.32
CA ASP A 38 2.75 24.52 -1.34
C ASP A 38 3.04 24.07 0.10
N ASN A 39 2.76 24.94 1.07
CA ASN A 39 2.84 24.59 2.49
C ASN A 39 1.74 23.60 2.94
N LYS A 40 1.04 22.95 1.99
CA LYS A 40 -0.03 21.97 2.23
C LYS A 40 0.39 20.57 1.80
N GLY A 41 1.68 20.30 1.65
CA GLY A 41 2.21 18.95 1.44
C GLY A 41 2.18 18.48 0.00
N HIS A 42 1.94 19.39 -0.96
CA HIS A 42 2.22 19.13 -2.37
C HIS A 42 3.70 19.28 -2.63
N TYR A 43 4.30 18.34 -3.35
CA TYR A 43 5.64 18.48 -3.89
C TYR A 43 5.79 17.59 -5.12
N SER A 44 6.83 17.86 -5.91
CA SER A 44 7.32 16.91 -6.89
C SER A 44 8.83 16.98 -6.97
N PHE A 45 9.47 15.84 -7.26
CA PHE A 45 10.85 15.84 -7.69
C PHE A 45 11.06 14.81 -8.78
N ASN A 46 12.02 15.09 -9.64
CA ASN A 46 12.52 14.13 -10.60
C ASN A 46 14.02 14.33 -10.81
N TYR A 47 14.74 13.27 -11.10
CA TYR A 47 16.14 13.36 -11.49
C TYR A 47 16.52 12.22 -12.43
N GLU A 48 17.59 12.47 -13.17
CA GLU A 48 18.20 11.55 -14.13
C GLU A 48 19.71 11.51 -13.92
N THR A 49 20.28 10.31 -13.89
CA THR A 49 21.74 10.10 -13.87
C THR A 49 22.27 9.72 -15.26
N GLU A 50 23.55 9.96 -15.48
CA GLU A 50 24.26 9.53 -16.70
C GLU A 50 24.21 8.02 -16.92
N GLY A 51 24.12 7.21 -15.84
CA GLY A 51 23.97 5.76 -15.93
C GLY A 51 22.53 5.28 -16.19
N GLY A 52 21.60 6.20 -16.45
CA GLY A 52 20.22 5.89 -16.83
C GLY A 52 19.30 5.57 -15.66
N ILE A 53 19.63 6.05 -14.44
CA ILE A 53 18.67 6.05 -13.33
C ILE A 53 17.69 7.18 -13.58
N LEU A 54 16.41 6.85 -13.65
CA LEU A 54 15.30 7.80 -13.77
C LEU A 54 14.42 7.66 -12.55
N GLN A 55 14.30 8.71 -11.74
CA GLN A 55 13.40 8.73 -10.60
C GLN A 55 12.44 9.91 -10.70
N LYS A 56 11.18 9.65 -10.36
CA LYS A 56 10.15 10.68 -10.18
C LYS A 56 9.29 10.37 -8.96
N GLU A 57 8.89 11.39 -8.24
CA GLU A 57 7.95 11.28 -7.12
C GLU A 57 7.09 12.55 -7.04
N VAL A 58 5.84 12.35 -6.64
CA VAL A 58 4.90 13.41 -6.31
C VAL A 58 4.29 13.12 -4.94
N GLY A 59 4.15 14.16 -4.14
CA GLY A 59 3.41 14.14 -2.88
C GLY A 59 2.19 15.03 -2.96
N SER A 60 1.11 14.61 -2.32
CA SER A 60 -0.14 15.36 -2.19
C SER A 60 -0.90 14.90 -0.93
N ARG A 61 -2.04 15.53 -0.62
CA ARG A 61 -2.91 15.08 0.49
C ARG A 61 -4.26 14.63 -0.03
N LYS A 62 -4.77 13.54 0.54
CA LYS A 62 -6.15 13.08 0.41
C LYS A 62 -6.95 13.58 1.61
N TYR A 63 -8.22 13.90 1.38
CA TYR A 63 -9.18 14.29 2.42
C TYR A 63 -8.75 15.49 3.28
N ALA A 64 -8.07 16.47 2.68
CA ALA A 64 -7.56 17.65 3.38
C ALA A 64 -8.66 18.40 4.15
N GLY A 65 -8.41 18.70 5.43
CA GLY A 65 -9.36 19.37 6.32
C GLY A 65 -10.40 18.46 6.98
N THR A 66 -10.23 17.14 6.90
CA THR A 66 -11.09 16.15 7.58
C THR A 66 -10.31 15.36 8.63
N SER A 67 -11.00 14.54 9.44
CA SER A 67 -10.36 13.61 10.38
C SER A 67 -9.53 12.53 9.68
N ASP A 68 -9.82 12.27 8.41
CA ASP A 68 -9.22 11.20 7.62
C ASP A 68 -8.12 11.73 6.69
N GLU A 69 -7.63 12.95 6.95
CA GLU A 69 -6.56 13.56 6.17
C GLU A 69 -5.31 12.65 6.18
N THR A 70 -4.84 12.31 4.99
CA THR A 70 -3.70 11.40 4.81
C THR A 70 -2.80 11.90 3.70
N GLN A 71 -1.50 11.61 3.82
CA GLN A 71 -0.51 11.94 2.79
C GLN A 71 -0.54 10.86 1.71
N LEU A 72 -0.63 11.29 0.45
CA LEU A 72 -0.47 10.44 -0.73
C LEU A 72 0.90 10.71 -1.35
N ILE A 73 1.75 9.69 -1.43
CA ILE A 73 3.05 9.75 -2.10
C ILE A 73 3.05 8.71 -3.22
N GLN A 74 3.35 9.15 -4.44
CA GLN A 74 3.44 8.26 -5.59
C GLN A 74 4.74 8.52 -6.33
N GLY A 75 5.42 7.45 -6.70
CA GLY A 75 6.66 7.59 -7.44
C GLY A 75 7.03 6.35 -8.22
N SER A 76 8.11 6.49 -8.97
CA SER A 76 8.71 5.40 -9.71
C SER A 76 10.20 5.62 -9.89
N VAL A 77 10.94 4.52 -9.94
CA VAL A 77 12.35 4.49 -10.31
C VAL A 77 12.57 3.47 -11.42
N GLN A 78 13.44 3.81 -12.36
CA GLN A 78 13.96 2.91 -13.37
C GLN A 78 15.49 2.96 -13.32
N TYR A 79 16.13 1.81 -13.46
CA TYR A 79 17.58 1.67 -13.53
C TYR A 79 17.95 0.37 -14.24
N ASN A 80 19.20 0.23 -14.66
CA ASN A 80 19.70 -1.02 -15.23
C ASN A 80 20.39 -1.84 -14.14
N ALA A 81 20.03 -3.12 -14.01
CA ALA A 81 20.73 -4.05 -13.14
C ALA A 81 22.15 -4.32 -13.68
N PRO A 82 23.07 -4.89 -12.87
CA PRO A 82 24.45 -5.14 -13.30
C PRO A 82 24.60 -6.03 -14.54
N ASP A 83 23.59 -6.83 -14.85
CA ASP A 83 23.49 -7.67 -16.05
C ASP A 83 22.96 -6.94 -17.29
N GLY A 84 22.63 -5.64 -17.16
CA GLY A 84 22.00 -4.81 -18.19
C GLY A 84 20.49 -4.94 -18.26
N THR A 85 19.86 -5.74 -17.39
CA THR A 85 18.40 -5.90 -17.38
C THR A 85 17.75 -4.60 -16.89
N PRO A 86 16.81 -3.99 -17.65
CA PRO A 86 16.08 -2.82 -17.18
C PRO A 86 15.14 -3.21 -16.04
N ILE A 87 15.30 -2.54 -14.91
CA ILE A 87 14.45 -2.69 -13.72
C ILE A 87 13.57 -1.45 -13.59
N SER A 88 12.30 -1.69 -13.31
CA SER A 88 11.34 -0.63 -12.98
C SER A 88 10.58 -1.00 -11.71
N LEU A 89 10.38 0.01 -10.88
CA LEU A 89 9.63 -0.04 -9.64
C LEU A 89 8.73 1.19 -9.57
N SER A 90 7.48 1.00 -9.17
CA SER A 90 6.57 2.08 -8.77
C SER A 90 6.04 1.85 -7.37
N TRP A 91 5.63 2.93 -6.71
CA TRP A 91 5.03 2.87 -5.39
C TRP A 91 3.87 3.85 -5.24
N THR A 92 2.97 3.50 -4.33
CA THR A 92 1.94 4.38 -3.78
C THR A 92 1.91 4.17 -2.28
N ALA A 93 2.11 5.24 -1.52
CA ALA A 93 1.99 5.25 -0.07
C ALA A 93 0.81 6.14 0.31
N ASP A 94 -0.17 5.56 1.00
CA ASP A 94 -1.38 6.22 1.46
C ASP A 94 -1.87 5.64 2.80
N GLU A 95 -3.15 5.86 3.16
CA GLU A 95 -3.74 5.34 4.39
C GLU A 95 -3.70 3.80 4.52
N PHE A 96 -3.53 3.07 3.41
CA PHE A 96 -3.40 1.61 3.41
C PHE A 96 -1.94 1.14 3.46
N GLY A 97 -1.00 2.05 3.69
CA GLY A 97 0.43 1.78 3.73
C GLY A 97 1.08 1.86 2.35
N THR A 98 2.28 1.28 2.24
CA THR A 98 3.06 1.33 1.00
C THR A 98 2.79 0.13 0.12
N GLN A 99 2.28 0.39 -1.08
CA GLN A 99 2.08 -0.58 -2.13
C GLN A 99 3.15 -0.39 -3.20
N VAL A 100 3.91 -1.44 -3.50
CA VAL A 100 4.98 -1.42 -4.50
C VAL A 100 4.66 -2.35 -5.66
N ALA A 101 5.02 -1.97 -6.88
CA ALA A 101 4.88 -2.79 -8.06
C ALA A 101 6.19 -2.79 -8.86
N GLY A 102 6.60 -3.97 -9.31
CA GLY A 102 7.80 -4.17 -10.11
C GLY A 102 7.93 -5.64 -10.51
N ALA A 103 8.39 -5.90 -11.73
CA ALA A 103 8.48 -7.27 -12.28
C ALA A 103 9.45 -8.18 -11.51
N HIS A 104 10.38 -7.58 -10.77
CA HIS A 104 11.40 -8.26 -9.97
C HIS A 104 10.95 -8.51 -8.52
N LEU A 105 9.76 -8.04 -8.14
CA LEU A 105 9.23 -8.26 -6.79
C LEU A 105 8.63 -9.67 -6.64
N PRO A 106 8.69 -10.25 -5.44
CA PRO A 106 7.99 -11.50 -5.16
C PRO A 106 6.49 -11.34 -5.42
N THR A 107 5.91 -12.30 -6.15
CA THR A 107 4.45 -12.36 -6.34
C THR A 107 3.84 -13.31 -5.31
N PRO A 108 2.62 -13.03 -4.81
CA PRO A 108 1.91 -13.98 -3.96
C PRO A 108 1.68 -15.29 -4.72
N PRO A 109 1.61 -16.43 -4.01
CA PRO A 109 1.36 -17.71 -4.65
C PRO A 109 0.01 -17.70 -5.38
N PRO A 110 -0.16 -18.53 -6.43
CA PRO A 110 -1.41 -18.61 -7.16
C PRO A 110 -2.57 -19.02 -6.24
N ILE A 111 -3.76 -18.51 -6.54
CA ILE A 111 -4.99 -18.82 -5.79
C ILE A 111 -5.18 -20.35 -5.73
N PRO A 112 -5.46 -20.96 -4.55
CA PRO A 112 -5.69 -22.40 -4.46
C PRO A 112 -6.86 -22.87 -5.35
N ILE A 113 -6.70 -24.03 -5.98
CA ILE A 113 -7.68 -24.57 -6.95
C ILE A 113 -9.10 -24.73 -6.37
N ALA A 114 -9.22 -24.95 -5.06
CA ALA A 114 -10.51 -25.06 -4.40
C ALA A 114 -11.26 -23.71 -4.38
N ILE A 115 -10.53 -22.61 -4.16
CA ILE A 115 -11.08 -21.25 -4.18
C ILE A 115 -11.45 -20.86 -5.60
N GLN A 116 -10.61 -21.20 -6.59
CA GLN A 116 -10.94 -20.98 -8.00
C GLN A 116 -12.25 -21.70 -8.39
N ARG A 117 -12.38 -22.98 -8.03
CA ARG A 117 -13.62 -23.75 -8.23
C ARG A 117 -14.83 -23.17 -7.51
N ALA A 118 -14.65 -22.68 -6.29
CA ALA A 118 -15.72 -22.03 -5.54
C ALA A 118 -16.18 -20.73 -6.22
N LEU A 119 -15.24 -19.89 -6.68
CA LEU A 119 -15.55 -18.66 -7.43
C LEU A 119 -16.26 -18.96 -8.75
N GLU A 120 -15.83 -19.97 -9.50
CA GLU A 120 -16.51 -20.42 -10.72
C GLU A 120 -17.93 -20.94 -10.43
N TRP A 121 -18.11 -21.66 -9.33
CA TRP A 121 -19.44 -22.14 -8.93
C TRP A 121 -20.36 -20.98 -8.55
N ILE A 122 -19.88 -20.01 -7.76
CA ILE A 122 -20.62 -18.79 -7.40
C ILE A 122 -20.99 -18.00 -8.66
N ALA A 123 -20.04 -17.82 -9.59
CA ALA A 123 -20.27 -17.09 -10.83
C ALA A 123 -21.32 -17.76 -11.75
N LYS A 124 -21.53 -19.08 -11.63
CA LYS A 124 -22.55 -19.84 -12.36
C LYS A 124 -23.91 -19.87 -11.66
N GLN A 125 -23.99 -19.45 -10.39
CA GLN A 125 -25.28 -19.32 -9.73
C GLN A 125 -26.08 -18.21 -10.41
N PRO A 126 -27.40 -18.34 -10.53
CA PRO A 126 -28.23 -17.22 -10.96
C PRO A 126 -28.01 -16.07 -9.97
N SER A 127 -27.70 -14.87 -10.47
CA SER A 127 -27.79 -13.67 -9.64
C SER A 127 -29.23 -13.60 -9.14
N THR A 128 -29.44 -13.53 -7.83
CA THR A 128 -30.74 -13.08 -7.32
C THR A 128 -30.99 -11.71 -7.92
N THR A 129 -31.94 -11.62 -8.85
CA THR A 129 -32.55 -10.36 -9.22
C THR A 129 -33.10 -9.79 -7.92
N GLU A 130 -32.49 -8.73 -7.40
CA GLU A 130 -33.20 -7.86 -6.47
C GLU A 130 -34.43 -7.38 -7.25
N VAL A 131 -35.56 -8.04 -7.02
CA VAL A 131 -36.86 -7.54 -7.47
C VAL A 131 -36.92 -6.14 -6.85
N PRO A 132 -37.01 -5.04 -7.63
CA PRO A 132 -37.27 -3.74 -7.06
C PRO A 132 -38.43 -3.94 -6.11
N GLU A 133 -38.24 -3.59 -4.85
CA GLU A 133 -39.23 -3.79 -3.79
C GLU A 133 -40.49 -3.04 -4.25
N GLU A 134 -41.40 -3.72 -4.95
CA GLU A 134 -42.74 -3.22 -5.22
C GLU A 134 -43.31 -3.00 -3.83
N GLU A 135 -43.58 -1.73 -3.48
CA GLU A 135 -44.10 -1.32 -2.18
C GLU A 135 -45.26 -2.23 -1.75
N GLU A 136 -44.95 -3.29 -0.99
CA GLU A 136 -45.95 -4.11 -0.34
C GLU A 136 -46.62 -3.19 0.69
N PRO A 137 -47.95 -3.02 0.68
CA PRO A 137 -48.62 -2.10 1.59
C PRO A 137 -48.32 -2.51 3.04
N THR A 138 -47.39 -1.77 3.63
CA THR A 138 -46.92 -1.75 5.02
C THR A 138 -47.56 -2.80 5.93
N LYS A 139 -46.87 -3.92 6.11
CA LYS A 139 -47.11 -4.77 7.29
C LYS A 139 -46.90 -3.89 8.53
N PRO A 140 -47.91 -3.73 9.42
CA PRO A 140 -47.77 -2.84 10.56
C PRO A 140 -46.63 -3.34 11.47
N PRO A 141 -45.85 -2.42 12.09
CA PRO A 141 -44.72 -2.80 12.92
C PRO A 141 -45.17 -3.72 14.06
N PRO A 142 -44.32 -4.65 14.52
CA PRO A 142 -44.62 -5.48 15.67
C PRO A 142 -45.02 -4.59 16.84
N ARG A 143 -46.20 -4.80 17.44
CA ARG A 143 -46.59 -4.08 18.65
C ARG A 143 -45.54 -4.34 19.73
N LEU A 144 -44.76 -3.32 20.06
CA LEU A 144 -44.00 -3.28 21.29
C LEU A 144 -45.02 -3.46 22.43
N ARG A 145 -44.82 -4.47 23.28
CA ARG A 145 -45.64 -4.64 24.48
C ARG A 145 -45.51 -3.36 25.31
N PRO A 146 -46.59 -2.70 25.73
CA PRO A 146 -46.47 -1.53 26.59
C PRO A 146 -45.85 -1.99 27.92
N GLU A 147 -44.66 -1.49 28.23
CA GLU A 147 -44.11 -1.61 29.57
C GLU A 147 -45.07 -0.93 30.55
N THR A 148 -45.44 -1.66 31.59
CA THR A 148 -46.36 -1.21 32.63
C THR A 148 -45.85 0.07 33.26
N THR A 149 -46.58 1.16 33.00
CA THR A 149 -46.48 2.43 33.71
C THR A 149 -46.92 2.21 35.15
N LEU A 150 -45.97 1.89 36.06
CA LEU A 150 -46.24 1.80 37.50
C LEU A 150 -45.31 2.67 38.36
N PHE A 151 -44.55 3.60 37.77
CA PHE A 151 -43.54 4.37 38.53
C PHE A 151 -43.88 5.83 38.83
N ASN A 152 -45.05 6.35 38.44
CA ASN A 152 -45.37 7.79 38.60
C ASN A 152 -46.60 8.13 39.46
N GLN A 153 -47.03 7.23 40.35
CA GLN A 153 -48.06 7.54 41.36
C GLN A 153 -47.51 7.82 42.77
N GLN A 154 -46.22 7.59 43.05
CA GLN A 154 -45.69 7.68 44.41
C GLN A 154 -45.22 9.08 44.86
N THR A 155 -45.11 10.08 43.96
CA THR A 155 -44.58 11.42 44.33
C THR A 155 -45.62 12.53 44.44
N ARG A 156 -46.94 12.23 44.30
CA ARG A 156 -47.99 13.27 44.34
C ARG A 156 -48.56 13.60 45.73
N ASN A 157 -48.13 12.93 46.80
CA ASN A 157 -48.76 13.05 48.14
C ASN A 157 -47.83 13.56 49.25
N GLN A 158 -46.90 14.48 48.97
CA GLN A 158 -46.21 15.22 50.05
C GLN A 158 -46.04 16.70 49.66
N GLN A 159 -47.11 17.48 49.82
CA GLN A 159 -47.01 18.92 50.05
C GLN A 159 -47.14 19.18 51.56
N PRO A 160 -46.15 19.78 52.25
CA PRO A 160 -46.42 20.44 53.52
C PRO A 160 -46.97 21.85 53.31
N LYS A 161 -48.00 22.18 54.11
CA LYS A 161 -48.78 23.42 54.13
C LYS A 161 -47.92 24.66 54.40
N LYS A 162 -48.30 25.77 53.75
CA LYS A 162 -47.84 27.12 54.07
C LYS A 162 -48.38 27.58 55.43
N TYR A 163 -47.54 28.24 56.21
CA TYR A 163 -47.89 29.40 57.02
C TYR A 163 -46.88 30.50 56.70
#